data_AF-A0A3B8ZFY5-F1
#
_entry.id   AF-A0A3B8ZFY5-F1
#
_cell.length_a   1.000
_cell.length_b   1.000
_cell.length_c   1.000
_cell.angle_alpha   90.00
_cell.angle_beta   90.00
_cell.angle_gamma   90.00
#
_symmetry.space_group_name_H-M   'P 1'
#
loop_
_entity.id
_entity.type
_entity.pdbx_description
1 polymer ?
#
loop_
_entity_poly.entity_id
_entity_poly.type
_entity_poly.pdbx_seq_one_letter_code
_entity_poly.pdbx_strand_id
1 'polypeptide(L)'
;EADARKIAYEVARSNLVKCAILGADPNWGRIVSAVGYAGVPLDASKISLKVNGISLFLLGEPVDFDAPVASAAIRDQFETQIDLSVGDGPGACTHWTSDLTHEYVQFNSEYTT
;
A
#
# COMPACT_ATOMS: atom_id res chain seq x y z
N GLU A 1 16.29 7.46 5.47
CA GLU A 1 16.07 7.08 4.05
C GLU A 1 16.05 5.56 3.86
N ALA A 2 17.10 4.83 4.29
CA ALA A 2 17.19 3.38 4.11
C ALA A 2 15.97 2.60 4.64
N ASP A 3 15.49 2.95 5.83
CA ASP A 3 14.31 2.33 6.44
C ASP A 3 13.01 2.64 5.68
N ALA A 4 12.81 3.89 5.25
CA ALA A 4 11.67 4.28 4.42
C ALA A 4 11.66 3.51 3.09
N ARG A 5 12.84 3.29 2.48
CA ARG A 5 12.99 2.51 1.25
C ARG A 5 12.63 1.04 1.46
N LYS A 6 13.06 0.43 2.58
CA LYS A 6 12.67 -0.95 2.94
C LYS A 6 11.16 -1.08 3.09
N ILE A 7 10.53 -0.18 3.83
CA ILE A 7 9.08 -0.18 4.04
C ILE A 7 8.34 -0.03 2.71
N ALA A 8 8.72 0.96 1.88
CA ALA A 8 8.09 1.17 0.59
C ALA A 8 8.25 -0.05 -0.34
N TYR A 9 9.43 -0.67 -0.35
CA TYR A 9 9.69 -1.89 -1.11
C TYR A 9 8.84 -3.07 -0.65
N GLU A 10 8.68 -3.26 0.67
CA GLU A 10 7.90 -4.36 1.26
C GLU A 10 6.40 -4.22 0.98
N VAL A 11 5.87 -3.00 1.05
CA VAL A 11 4.49 -2.71 0.63
C VAL A 11 4.33 -2.94 -0.87
N ALA A 12 5.28 -2.49 -1.69
CA ALA A 12 5.24 -2.59 -3.14
C ALA A 12 5.29 -4.03 -3.68
N ARG A 13 5.95 -4.95 -2.97
CA ARG A 13 6.08 -6.38 -3.35
C ARG A 13 5.00 -7.27 -2.75
N SER A 14 4.17 -6.75 -1.85
CA SER A 14 3.11 -7.52 -1.19
C SER A 14 2.02 -7.91 -2.20
N ASN A 15 1.91 -9.20 -2.50
CA ASN A 15 0.86 -9.70 -3.40
C ASN A 15 -0.55 -9.35 -2.89
N LEU A 16 -0.76 -9.33 -1.57
CA LEU A 16 -2.05 -8.95 -0.99
C LEU A 16 -2.38 -7.48 -1.26
N VAL A 17 -1.40 -6.58 -1.16
CA VAL A 17 -1.57 -5.16 -1.48
C VAL A 17 -1.84 -5.03 -2.98
N LYS A 18 -1.01 -5.64 -3.83
CA LYS A 18 -1.17 -5.60 -5.30
C LYS A 18 -2.53 -6.11 -5.75
N CYS A 19 -3.05 -7.19 -5.15
CA CYS A 19 -4.40 -7.69 -5.40
C CYS A 19 -5.51 -6.77 -4.87
N ALA A 20 -5.29 -6.07 -3.75
CA ALA A 20 -6.26 -5.10 -3.23
C ALA A 20 -6.40 -3.90 -4.19
N ILE A 21 -5.28 -3.42 -4.74
CA ILE A 21 -5.27 -2.35 -5.74
C ILE A 21 -6.00 -2.78 -7.01
N LEU A 22 -5.71 -3.99 -7.54
CA LEU A 22 -6.47 -4.55 -8.68
C LEU A 22 -7.98 -4.57 -8.41
N GLY A 23 -8.39 -5.02 -7.22
CA GLY A 23 -9.79 -5.14 -6.84
C GLY A 23 -10.47 -3.82 -6.46
N ALA A 24 -9.75 -2.69 -6.52
CA ALA A 24 -10.19 -1.42 -5.98
C ALA A 24 -10.70 -1.51 -4.52
N ASP A 25 -10.04 -2.35 -3.71
CA ASP A 25 -10.35 -2.59 -2.31
C ASP A 25 -9.46 -1.69 -1.43
N PRO A 26 -10.01 -0.68 -0.72
CA PRO A 26 -9.25 0.20 0.17
C PRO A 26 -8.83 -0.51 1.48
N ASN A 27 -8.12 -1.61 1.34
CA ASN A 27 -7.76 -2.53 2.41
C ASN A 27 -6.51 -2.07 3.15
N TRP A 28 -6.69 -1.10 4.05
CA TRP A 28 -5.62 -0.58 4.89
C TRP A 28 -4.91 -1.68 5.70
N GLY A 29 -5.63 -2.74 6.11
CA GLY A 29 -5.08 -3.83 6.90
C GLY A 29 -3.95 -4.57 6.18
N ARG A 30 -4.09 -4.82 4.87
CA ARG A 30 -3.04 -5.42 4.04
C ARG A 30 -1.81 -4.53 3.91
N ILE A 31 -2.02 -3.21 3.81
CA ILE A 31 -0.94 -2.22 3.67
C ILE A 31 -0.18 -2.08 5.00
N VAL A 32 -0.89 -1.85 6.11
CA VAL A 32 -0.28 -1.71 7.45
C VAL A 32 0.41 -3.01 7.89
N SER A 33 -0.15 -4.17 7.57
CA SER A 33 0.52 -5.46 7.79
C SER A 33 1.87 -5.54 7.06
N ALA A 34 1.92 -5.07 5.80
CA ALA A 34 3.16 -5.02 5.02
C ALA A 34 4.21 -4.06 5.60
N VAL A 35 3.77 -2.93 6.13
CA VAL A 35 4.65 -2.04 6.91
C VAL A 35 5.21 -2.77 8.14
N GLY A 36 4.35 -3.50 8.86
CA GLY A 36 4.72 -4.20 10.10
C GLY A 36 5.76 -5.30 9.92
N TYR A 37 5.72 -6.05 8.81
CA TYR A 37 6.72 -7.09 8.53
C TYR A 37 7.95 -6.59 7.74
N ALA A 38 8.12 -5.28 7.56
CA ALA A 38 9.22 -4.72 6.77
C ALA A 38 10.62 -4.85 7.40
N GLY A 39 10.73 -5.43 8.61
CA GLY A 39 12.01 -5.64 9.29
C GLY A 39 12.70 -4.36 9.76
N VAL A 40 11.93 -3.29 9.94
CA VAL A 40 12.38 -1.99 10.46
C VAL A 40 11.75 -1.77 11.84
N PRO A 41 12.49 -1.23 12.84
CA PRO A 41 11.91 -0.82 14.11
C PRO A 41 10.84 0.26 13.90
N LEU A 42 9.61 -0.03 14.31
CA LEU A 42 8.45 0.81 14.07
C LEU A 42 7.61 0.95 15.35
N ASP A 43 7.07 2.14 15.55
CA ASP A 43 6.04 2.40 16.56
C ASP A 43 4.68 2.45 15.85
N ALA A 44 3.84 1.45 16.14
CA ALA A 44 2.52 1.34 15.50
C ALA A 44 1.66 2.59 15.70
N SER A 45 1.79 3.28 16.84
CA SER A 45 1.04 4.51 17.16
C SER A 45 1.41 5.70 16.27
N LYS A 46 2.49 5.60 15.50
CA LYS A 46 2.94 6.64 14.57
C LYS A 46 2.61 6.34 13.11
N ILE A 47 2.00 5.18 12.83
CA ILE A 47 1.66 4.80 11.47
C ILE A 47 0.39 5.54 11.03
N SER A 48 0.46 6.19 9.89
CA SER A 48 -0.68 6.79 9.20
C SER A 48 -0.63 6.45 7.71
N LEU A 49 -1.79 6.19 7.13
CA LEU A 49 -1.97 5.77 5.76
C LEU A 49 -3.08 6.58 5.10
N LYS A 50 -2.77 7.13 3.92
CA LYS A 50 -3.77 7.64 2.99
C LYS A 50 -3.67 6.91 1.66
N VAL A 51 -4.82 6.72 1.01
CA VAL A 51 -4.90 6.23 -0.36
C VAL A 51 -5.62 7.27 -1.19
N ASN A 52 -4.97 7.78 -2.24
CA ASN A 52 -5.47 8.87 -3.08
C ASN A 52 -5.97 10.08 -2.24
N GLY A 53 -5.22 10.41 -1.19
CA GLY A 53 -5.54 11.49 -0.24
C GLY A 53 -6.58 11.16 0.82
N ILE A 54 -7.26 10.02 0.75
CA ILE A 54 -8.27 9.58 1.74
C ILE A 54 -7.57 8.85 2.88
N SER A 55 -7.72 9.37 4.11
CA SER A 55 -7.19 8.71 5.31
C SER A 55 -7.94 7.43 5.60
N LEU A 56 -7.22 6.30 5.68
CA LEU A 56 -7.77 4.99 6.05
C LEU A 56 -7.28 4.53 7.43
N PHE A 57 -6.11 5.01 7.85
CA PHE A 57 -5.47 4.67 9.11
C PHE A 57 -4.70 5.89 9.60
N LEU A 58 -4.84 6.26 10.87
CA LEU A 58 -4.24 7.45 11.45
C LEU A 58 -3.72 7.14 12.84
N LEU A 59 -2.45 7.44 13.09
CA LEU A 59 -1.79 7.32 14.40
C LEU A 59 -2.05 5.97 15.11
N GLY A 60 -1.90 4.87 14.37
CA GLY A 60 -2.06 3.53 14.93
C GLY A 60 -3.47 2.96 14.95
N GLU A 61 -4.47 3.71 14.48
CA GLU A 61 -5.86 3.28 14.50
C GLU A 61 -6.53 3.42 13.13
N PRO A 62 -7.45 2.51 12.76
CA PRO A 62 -8.29 2.72 11.59
C PRO A 62 -9.20 3.93 11.83
N VAL A 63 -9.45 4.69 10.77
CA VAL A 63 -10.39 5.82 10.82
C VAL A 63 -11.65 5.49 10.03
N ASP A 64 -12.74 6.16 10.35
CA ASP A 64 -13.95 6.09 9.53
C ASP A 64 -13.70 6.81 8.20
N PHE A 65 -14.00 6.13 7.10
CA PHE A 65 -13.94 6.68 5.75
C PHE A 65 -15.10 6.13 4.90
N ASP A 66 -15.44 6.86 3.83
CA ASP A 66 -16.41 6.40 2.85
C ASP A 66 -15.74 5.37 1.92
N ALA A 67 -15.99 4.08 2.19
CA ALA A 67 -15.40 2.97 1.44
C ALA A 67 -15.79 2.96 -0.05
N PRO A 68 -17.05 3.21 -0.45
CA PRO A 68 -17.40 3.43 -1.85
C PRO A 68 -16.58 4.53 -2.53
N VAL A 69 -16.38 5.68 -1.87
CA VAL A 69 -15.57 6.78 -2.42
C VAL A 69 -14.10 6.39 -2.55
N ALA A 70 -13.53 5.73 -1.54
CA ALA A 70 -12.14 5.25 -1.61
C ALA A 70 -11.95 4.17 -2.70
N SER A 71 -12.90 3.26 -2.84
CA SER A 71 -12.90 2.26 -3.91
C SER A 71 -12.99 2.90 -5.29
N ALA A 72 -13.88 3.87 -5.49
CA ALA A 72 -13.97 4.62 -6.74
C ALA A 72 -12.66 5.37 -7.03
N ALA A 73 -12.04 5.99 -6.02
CA ALA A 73 -10.77 6.67 -6.18
C ALA A 73 -9.64 5.75 -6.67
N ILE A 74 -9.59 4.49 -6.21
CA ILE A 74 -8.61 3.49 -6.67
C ILE A 74 -8.95 3.02 -8.10
N ARG A 75 -10.23 2.80 -8.40
CA ARG A 75 -10.71 2.24 -9.67
C ARG A 75 -10.59 3.22 -10.84
N ASP A 76 -10.96 4.48 -10.60
CA ASP A 76 -11.18 5.47 -11.66
C ASP A 76 -9.88 6.23 -12.02
N GLN A 77 -8.83 6.05 -11.23
CA GLN A 77 -7.52 6.65 -11.47
C GLN A 77 -6.54 5.63 -12.06
N PHE A 78 -5.72 6.08 -13.01
CA PHE A 78 -4.64 5.25 -13.55
C PHE A 78 -3.56 4.96 -12.51
N GLU A 79 -3.29 5.91 -11.62
CA GLU A 79 -2.31 5.78 -10.54
C GLU A 79 -3.03 5.75 -9.19
N THR A 80 -2.66 4.80 -8.33
CA THR A 80 -3.08 4.79 -6.93
C THR A 80 -1.90 5.19 -6.05
N GLN A 81 -2.01 6.36 -5.43
CA GLN A 81 -1.05 6.88 -4.47
C GLN A 81 -1.32 6.28 -3.08
N ILE A 82 -0.31 5.62 -2.51
CA ILE A 82 -0.29 5.15 -1.13
C ILE A 82 0.68 6.03 -0.35
N ASP A 83 0.14 6.92 0.49
CA ASP A 83 0.93 7.80 1.34
C ASP A 83 1.06 7.21 2.74
N LEU A 84 2.29 6.84 3.11
CA LEU A 84 2.63 6.26 4.41
C LEU A 84 3.51 7.20 5.23
N SER A 85 3.05 7.51 6.44
CA SER A 85 3.88 8.08 7.49
C SER A 85 4.09 7.05 8.59
N VAL A 86 5.32 6.85 9.04
CA VAL A 86 5.71 5.75 9.94
C VAL A 86 6.55 6.23 11.14
N GLY A 87 6.49 7.52 11.45
CA GLY A 87 7.27 8.17 12.49
C GLY A 87 7.64 9.61 12.14
N ASP A 88 8.48 10.21 12.96
CA ASP A 88 8.87 11.63 12.86
C ASP A 88 10.30 11.82 12.30
N GLY A 89 10.89 10.74 11.77
CA GLY A 89 12.25 10.76 11.23
C GLY A 89 12.32 11.47 9.86
N PRO A 90 13.50 11.95 9.44
CA PRO A 90 13.67 12.69 8.19
C PRO A 90 13.69 11.80 6.94
N GLY A 91 13.46 10.50 7.07
CA GLY A 91 13.57 9.55 5.96
C GLY A 91 12.34 9.58 5.05
N ALA A 92 12.54 9.80 3.76
CA ALA A 92 11.50 9.69 2.75
C ALA A 92 11.95 8.81 1.58
N CYS A 93 11.01 8.17 0.90
CA CYS A 93 11.25 7.41 -0.33
C CYS A 93 9.94 7.29 -1.12
N THR A 94 10.04 7.31 -2.45
CA THR A 94 8.95 6.94 -3.35
C THR A 94 9.35 5.67 -4.09
N HIS A 95 8.44 4.69 -4.15
CA HIS A 95 8.64 3.45 -4.89
C HIS A 95 7.45 3.23 -5.82
N TRP A 96 7.72 2.86 -7.07
CA TRP A 96 6.69 2.53 -8.06
C TRP A 96 6.50 1.02 -8.15
N THR A 97 5.26 0.58 -8.30
CA THR A 97 4.89 -0.82 -8.54
C THR A 97 3.60 -0.85 -9.34
N SER A 98 3.23 -2.03 -9.84
CA SER A 98 1.93 -2.30 -10.44
C SER A 98 1.02 -3.03 -9.45
N ASP A 99 -0.22 -3.25 -9.84
CA ASP A 99 -1.07 -4.30 -9.28
C ASP A 99 -0.61 -5.71 -9.73
N LEU A 100 -1.34 -6.75 -9.30
CA LEU A 100 -1.10 -8.14 -9.66
C LEU A 100 -2.37 -8.70 -10.30
N THR A 101 -2.43 -8.66 -11.63
CA THR A 101 -3.63 -9.01 -12.41
C THR A 101 -3.74 -10.51 -12.70
N HIS A 102 -4.91 -10.95 -13.13
CA HIS A 102 -5.10 -12.31 -13.63
C HIS A 102 -4.29 -12.56 -14.91
N GLU A 103 -4.23 -11.57 -15.80
CA GLU A 103 -3.46 -11.60 -17.05
C GLU A 103 -1.96 -11.74 -16.79
N TYR A 104 -1.44 -11.11 -15.72
CA TYR A 104 -0.04 -11.30 -15.32
C TYR A 104 0.26 -12.77 -15.02
N VAL A 105 -0.63 -13.45 -14.28
CA VAL A 105 -0.48 -14.88 -13.95
C VAL A 105 -0.62 -15.72 -15.21
N GLN A 106 -1.63 -15.47 -16.03
CA GLN A 106 -1.86 -16.20 -17.27
C GLN A 106 -0.64 -16.12 -18.20
N PHE A 107 -0.19 -14.90 -18.49
CA PHE A 107 0.95 -14.64 -19.38
C PHE A 107 2.23 -15.33 -18.93
N ASN A 108 2.55 -15.29 -17.63
CA ASN A 108 3.78 -15.92 -17.12
C ASN A 108 3.63 -17.43 -16.83
N SER A 109 2.43 -18.00 -16.95
CA SER A 109 2.18 -19.43 -16.78
C SER A 109 2.13 -20.21 -18.10
N GLU A 110 1.68 -19.56 -19.18
CA GLU A 110 1.50 -20.18 -20.50
C GLU A 110 2.77 -20.13 -21.36
N TYR A 111 3.68 -19.19 -21.08
CA TYR A 111 4.90 -18.96 -21.84
C TYR A 111 6.13 -19.17 -20.96
N THR A 112 7.21 -19.72 -21.54
CA THR A 112 8.53 -19.66 -20.90
C THR A 112 9.14 -18.31 -21.23
N THR A 113 9.30 -17.46 -20.21
CA THR A 113 9.90 -16.13 -20.29
C THR A 113 11.24 -16.07 -19.55
#